data_AF-A0A970PIE4-F1
#
_entry.id   AF-A0A970PIE4-F1
#
_cell.length_a   1.000
_cell.length_b   1.000
_cell.length_c   1.000
_cell.angle_alpha   90.00
_cell.angle_beta   90.00
_cell.angle_gamma   90.00
#
_symmetry.space_group_name_H-M   'P 1'
#
loop_
_entity.id
_entity.type
_entity.pdbx_description
1 polymer ?
#
loop_
_entity_poly.entity_id
_entity_poly.type
_entity_poly.pdbx_seq_one_letter_code
_entity_poly.pdbx_strand_id
1 'polypeptide(L)'
;MTDKIKTIFYNNIDLLGQADKAIYYFREQRHDLALGIIADSMDLIRYSIEAIIDNKEYFNLVSTDSVMEMLSGVLEAYKMGDYILLADLLELQLVSFIIGVQELIISKEEVTFDEKSYNENLKVLKSSSLGLEGLLDQSIDPQTFLMEGYRVEFSSSGLMTLAAKNGKDSFYFHTNGRIPTEAFMLARYWYNKEVKRYIIYGLGFGYHINELLSLSKHSEIIIYEEDLNVIFLASAFTGLKDIFETGRVKLVYDPKLKELMNRIIKLQKDEAIYVHYPSYQNIRNKKGRELLKNHVSWSKSD
;
A
#
# COMPACT_ATOMS: atom_id res chain seq x y z
N MET A 1 -5.39 17.44 -13.08
CA MET A 1 -6.59 16.71 -12.62
C MET A 1 -7.65 17.66 -12.07
N THR A 2 -8.88 17.60 -12.59
CA THR A 2 -10.01 18.35 -11.99
C THR A 2 -10.43 17.71 -10.67
N ASP A 3 -11.09 18.47 -9.77
CA ASP A 3 -11.55 17.94 -8.48
C ASP A 3 -12.48 16.72 -8.63
N LYS A 4 -13.28 16.68 -9.70
CA LYS A 4 -14.15 15.55 -10.03
C LYS A 4 -13.35 14.31 -10.38
N ILE A 5 -12.38 14.41 -11.30
CA ILE A 5 -11.53 13.26 -11.68
C ILE A 5 -10.68 12.80 -10.50
N LYS A 6 -10.21 13.74 -9.67
CA LYS A 6 -9.49 13.43 -8.42
C LYS A 6 -10.32 12.61 -7.45
N THR A 7 -11.58 12.98 -7.28
CA THR A 7 -12.51 12.24 -6.42
C THR A 7 -12.76 10.82 -6.96
N ILE A 8 -12.98 10.67 -8.28
CA ILE A 8 -13.13 9.36 -8.92
C ILE A 8 -11.88 8.51 -8.70
N PHE A 9 -10.70 9.09 -8.91
CA PHE A 9 -9.42 8.42 -8.79
C PHE A 9 -9.18 7.82 -7.40
N TYR A 10 -9.42 8.59 -6.33
CA TYR A 10 -9.24 8.09 -4.96
C TYR A 10 -10.34 7.12 -4.52
N ASN A 11 -11.59 7.34 -4.94
CA ASN A 11 -12.67 6.40 -4.64
C ASN A 11 -12.45 5.05 -5.31
N ASN A 12 -11.88 5.05 -6.53
CA ASN A 12 -11.50 3.82 -7.22
C ASN A 12 -10.37 3.09 -6.51
N ILE A 13 -9.38 3.80 -5.96
CA ILE A 13 -8.30 3.18 -5.15
C ILE A 13 -8.91 2.44 -3.95
N ASP A 14 -9.81 3.10 -3.21
CA ASP A 14 -10.47 2.47 -2.05
C ASP A 14 -11.34 1.29 -2.47
N LEU A 15 -12.17 1.47 -3.51
CA LEU A 15 -13.02 0.41 -4.04
C LEU A 15 -12.23 -0.82 -4.48
N LEU A 16 -11.09 -0.64 -5.16
CA LEU A 16 -10.19 -1.75 -5.52
C LEU A 16 -9.69 -2.47 -4.27
N GLY A 17 -9.28 -1.72 -3.24
CA GLY A 17 -8.85 -2.29 -1.96
C GLY A 17 -9.95 -3.10 -1.25
N GLN A 18 -11.19 -2.59 -1.22
CA GLN A 18 -12.32 -3.30 -0.63
C GLN A 18 -12.72 -4.54 -1.45
N ALA A 19 -12.79 -4.42 -2.78
CA ALA A 19 -13.12 -5.52 -3.66
C ALA A 19 -12.09 -6.66 -3.53
N ASP A 20 -10.79 -6.33 -3.53
CA ASP A 20 -9.71 -7.30 -3.35
C ASP A 20 -9.85 -8.08 -2.03
N LYS A 21 -10.16 -7.38 -0.92
CA LYS A 21 -10.39 -8.01 0.39
C LYS A 21 -11.63 -8.89 0.38
N ALA A 22 -12.74 -8.41 -0.21
CA ALA A 22 -13.97 -9.18 -0.31
C ALA A 22 -13.78 -10.47 -1.12
N ILE A 23 -13.13 -10.37 -2.29
CA ILE A 23 -12.78 -11.53 -3.14
C ILE A 23 -11.97 -12.52 -2.31
N TYR A 24 -10.92 -12.06 -1.63
CA TYR A 24 -10.10 -12.92 -0.79
C TYR A 24 -10.92 -13.66 0.28
N TYR A 25 -11.81 -12.95 1.00
CA TYR A 25 -12.64 -13.57 2.03
C TYR A 25 -13.70 -14.52 1.47
N PHE A 26 -14.25 -14.26 0.28
CA PHE A 26 -15.10 -15.24 -0.41
C PHE A 26 -14.33 -16.51 -0.75
N ARG A 27 -13.09 -16.39 -1.24
CA ARG A 27 -12.23 -17.57 -1.52
C ARG A 27 -11.85 -18.35 -0.26
N GLU A 28 -11.66 -17.66 0.87
CA GLU A 28 -11.48 -18.30 2.20
C GLU A 28 -12.80 -18.85 2.80
N GLN A 29 -13.94 -18.71 2.12
CA GLN A 29 -15.27 -19.08 2.62
C GLN A 29 -15.69 -18.35 3.91
N ARG A 30 -15.14 -17.15 4.13
CA ARG A 30 -15.49 -16.27 5.26
C ARG A 30 -16.55 -15.26 4.81
N HIS A 31 -17.70 -15.79 4.41
CA HIS A 31 -18.74 -15.03 3.70
C HIS A 31 -19.25 -13.82 4.49
N ASP A 32 -19.43 -13.93 5.81
CA ASP A 32 -19.94 -12.82 6.63
C ASP A 32 -19.05 -11.56 6.55
N LEU A 33 -17.72 -11.75 6.54
CA LEU A 33 -16.78 -10.64 6.39
C LEU A 33 -16.80 -10.06 4.98
N ALA A 34 -16.82 -10.94 3.97
CA ALA A 34 -16.87 -10.52 2.58
C ALA A 34 -18.15 -9.73 2.28
N LEU A 35 -19.31 -10.21 2.74
CA LEU A 35 -20.60 -9.56 2.58
C LEU A 35 -20.67 -8.22 3.31
N GLY A 36 -20.07 -8.12 4.50
CA GLY A 36 -19.93 -6.84 5.20
C GLY A 36 -19.15 -5.81 4.37
N ILE A 37 -17.99 -6.20 3.84
CA ILE A 37 -17.17 -5.33 2.98
C ILE A 37 -17.94 -4.91 1.72
N ILE A 38 -18.63 -5.83 1.05
CA ILE A 38 -19.43 -5.52 -0.14
C ILE A 38 -20.55 -4.54 0.21
N ALA A 39 -21.27 -4.77 1.30
CA ALA A 39 -22.35 -3.88 1.75
C ALA A 39 -21.82 -2.46 2.01
N ASP A 40 -20.70 -2.33 2.71
CA ASP A 40 -20.05 -1.04 3.00
C ASP A 40 -19.52 -0.35 1.73
N SER A 41 -19.21 -1.13 0.68
CA SER A 41 -18.68 -0.64 -0.60
C SER A 41 -19.75 -0.27 -1.63
N MET A 42 -21.03 -0.58 -1.39
CA MET A 42 -22.09 -0.37 -2.39
C MET A 42 -22.24 1.10 -2.82
N ASP A 43 -22.12 2.03 -1.88
CA ASP A 43 -22.21 3.46 -2.18
C ASP A 43 -20.99 3.93 -3.01
N LEU A 44 -19.80 3.38 -2.76
CA LEU A 44 -18.59 3.64 -3.55
C LEU A 44 -18.73 3.11 -4.98
N ILE A 45 -19.24 1.88 -5.13
CA ILE A 45 -19.52 1.28 -6.44
C ILE A 45 -20.48 2.16 -7.24
N ARG A 46 -21.61 2.54 -6.61
CA ARG A 46 -22.61 3.40 -7.26
C ARG A 46 -22.00 4.73 -7.68
N TYR A 47 -21.32 5.40 -6.75
CA TYR A 47 -20.71 6.71 -7.00
C TYR A 47 -19.69 6.65 -8.14
N SER A 48 -18.75 5.69 -8.11
CA SER A 48 -17.72 5.58 -9.14
C SER A 48 -18.35 5.38 -10.51
N ILE A 49 -19.36 4.52 -10.61
CA ILE A 49 -20.02 4.22 -11.89
C ILE A 49 -20.83 5.43 -12.41
N GLU A 50 -21.64 6.06 -11.57
CA GLU A 50 -22.37 7.28 -11.94
C GLU A 50 -21.41 8.38 -12.39
N ALA A 51 -20.33 8.60 -11.64
CA ALA A 51 -19.34 9.61 -11.95
C ALA A 51 -18.61 9.33 -13.28
N ILE A 52 -18.32 8.06 -13.60
CA ILE A 52 -17.74 7.69 -14.90
C ILE A 52 -18.74 7.95 -16.03
N ILE A 53 -20.01 7.56 -15.85
CA ILE A 53 -21.08 7.75 -16.83
C ILE A 53 -21.38 9.23 -17.06
N ASP A 54 -21.32 10.07 -16.04
CA ASP A 54 -21.57 11.52 -16.16
C ASP A 54 -20.43 12.27 -16.85
N ASN A 55 -19.22 11.71 -16.84
CA ASN A 55 -18.03 12.30 -17.46
C ASN A 55 -17.65 11.60 -18.78
N LYS A 56 -18.65 11.33 -19.65
CA LYS A 56 -18.46 10.58 -20.91
C LYS A 56 -17.38 11.13 -21.83
N GLU A 57 -17.19 12.44 -21.88
CA GLU A 57 -16.13 13.04 -22.70
C GLU A 57 -14.73 12.60 -22.22
N TYR A 58 -14.56 12.46 -20.90
CA TYR A 58 -13.32 11.98 -20.30
C TYR A 58 -13.17 10.47 -20.43
N PHE A 59 -14.25 9.71 -20.21
CA PHE A 59 -14.27 8.24 -20.21
C PHE A 59 -14.87 7.64 -21.49
N ASN A 60 -14.65 8.29 -22.63
CA ASN A 60 -15.26 7.99 -23.94
C ASN A 60 -15.07 6.55 -24.47
N LEU A 61 -14.27 5.72 -23.78
CA LEU A 61 -14.05 4.31 -24.07
C LEU A 61 -14.97 3.35 -23.28
N VAL A 62 -15.74 3.87 -22.32
CA VAL A 62 -16.60 3.06 -21.44
C VAL A 62 -18.01 2.93 -22.05
N SER A 63 -18.39 1.70 -22.42
CA SER A 63 -19.76 1.38 -22.86
C SER A 63 -20.70 1.28 -21.67
N THR A 64 -21.77 2.08 -21.66
CA THR A 64 -22.78 2.05 -20.60
C THR A 64 -23.48 0.70 -20.50
N ASP A 65 -23.74 0.05 -21.63
CA ASP A 65 -24.42 -1.25 -21.66
C ASP A 65 -23.55 -2.34 -21.01
N SER A 66 -22.25 -2.33 -21.31
CA SER A 66 -21.29 -3.26 -20.70
C SER A 66 -21.18 -3.08 -19.18
N VAL A 67 -21.23 -1.84 -18.69
CA VAL A 67 -21.23 -1.55 -17.25
C VAL A 67 -22.50 -2.05 -16.58
N MET A 68 -23.66 -1.87 -17.22
CA MET A 68 -24.94 -2.35 -16.68
C MET A 68 -25.04 -3.87 -16.66
N GLU A 69 -24.52 -4.55 -17.69
CA GLU A 69 -24.43 -6.02 -17.72
C GLU A 69 -23.56 -6.56 -16.59
N MET A 70 -22.39 -5.96 -16.38
CA MET A 70 -21.48 -6.32 -15.29
C MET A 70 -22.16 -6.18 -13.92
N LEU A 71 -22.77 -5.01 -13.65
CA LEU A 71 -23.46 -4.77 -12.39
C LEU A 71 -24.64 -5.72 -12.16
N SER A 72 -25.40 -6.01 -13.23
CA SER A 72 -26.52 -6.94 -13.16
C SER A 72 -26.05 -8.34 -12.76
N GLY A 73 -24.95 -8.82 -13.35
CA GLY A 73 -24.34 -10.09 -12.99
C GLY A 73 -23.90 -10.15 -11.52
N VAL A 74 -23.17 -9.12 -11.06
CA VAL A 74 -22.72 -9.04 -9.65
C VAL A 74 -23.91 -9.06 -8.69
N LEU A 75 -24.96 -8.29 -8.97
CA LEU A 75 -26.17 -8.23 -8.14
C LEU A 75 -26.97 -9.53 -8.16
N GLU A 76 -27.04 -10.21 -9.29
CA GLU A 76 -27.72 -11.50 -9.41
C GLU A 76 -27.00 -12.58 -8.59
N ALA A 77 -25.68 -12.72 -8.75
CA ALA A 77 -24.88 -13.65 -7.97
C ALA A 77 -24.99 -13.37 -6.45
N TYR A 78 -24.96 -12.09 -6.06
CA TYR A 78 -25.18 -11.67 -4.68
C TYR A 78 -26.56 -12.10 -4.14
N LYS A 79 -27.64 -11.86 -4.90
CA LYS A 79 -29.01 -12.25 -4.50
C LYS A 79 -29.21 -13.75 -4.42
N MET A 80 -28.56 -14.51 -5.29
CA MET A 80 -28.61 -15.97 -5.31
C MET A 80 -27.77 -16.62 -4.20
N GLY A 81 -26.89 -15.86 -3.55
CA GLY A 81 -25.94 -16.38 -2.56
C GLY A 81 -24.84 -17.25 -3.17
N ASP A 82 -24.60 -17.15 -4.48
CA ASP A 82 -23.50 -17.84 -5.16
C ASP A 82 -22.20 -17.05 -4.99
N TYR A 83 -21.54 -17.26 -3.86
CA TYR A 83 -20.37 -16.48 -3.47
C TYR A 83 -19.11 -16.85 -4.26
N ILE A 84 -19.08 -18.02 -4.90
CA ILE A 84 -17.98 -18.39 -5.80
C ILE A 84 -18.11 -17.57 -7.08
N LEU A 85 -19.30 -17.58 -7.69
CA LEU A 85 -19.57 -16.77 -8.87
C LEU A 85 -19.44 -15.27 -8.56
N LEU A 86 -19.91 -14.82 -7.40
CA LEU A 86 -19.77 -13.43 -6.98
C LEU A 86 -18.29 -13.01 -6.92
N ALA A 87 -17.42 -13.83 -6.34
CA ALA A 87 -15.99 -13.57 -6.32
C ALA A 87 -15.38 -13.52 -7.74
N ASP A 88 -15.78 -14.43 -8.63
CA ASP A 88 -15.35 -14.43 -10.03
C ASP A 88 -15.78 -13.16 -10.77
N LEU A 89 -17.02 -12.71 -10.58
CA LEU A 89 -17.56 -11.51 -11.23
C LEU A 89 -16.90 -10.24 -10.69
N LEU A 90 -16.66 -10.16 -9.38
CA LEU A 90 -15.92 -9.05 -8.78
C LEU A 90 -14.50 -8.97 -9.33
N GLU A 91 -13.79 -10.10 -9.41
CA GLU A 91 -12.40 -10.14 -9.87
C GLU A 91 -12.28 -9.89 -11.37
N LEU A 92 -13.05 -10.62 -12.19
CA LEU A 92 -12.88 -10.61 -13.64
C LEU A 92 -13.58 -9.43 -14.31
N GLN A 93 -14.67 -8.92 -13.72
CA GLN A 93 -15.43 -7.83 -14.31
C GLN A 93 -15.23 -6.52 -13.56
N LEU A 94 -15.65 -6.42 -12.28
CA LEU A 94 -15.63 -5.14 -11.56
C LEU A 94 -14.21 -4.61 -11.38
N VAL A 95 -13.29 -5.41 -10.85
CA VAL A 95 -11.89 -5.01 -10.62
C VAL A 95 -11.22 -4.68 -11.96
N SER A 96 -11.36 -5.52 -12.98
CA SER A 96 -10.82 -5.26 -14.33
C SER A 96 -11.33 -3.94 -14.92
N PHE A 97 -12.62 -3.66 -14.76
CA PHE A 97 -13.23 -2.42 -15.22
C PHE A 97 -12.64 -1.20 -14.50
N ILE A 98 -12.60 -1.24 -13.16
CA ILE A 98 -12.09 -0.12 -12.36
C ILE A 98 -10.59 0.10 -12.62
N ILE A 99 -9.79 -0.96 -12.80
CA ILE A 99 -8.39 -0.84 -13.22
C ILE A 99 -8.28 -0.13 -14.57
N GLY A 100 -9.07 -0.52 -15.57
CA GLY A 100 -9.06 0.15 -16.88
C GLY A 100 -9.41 1.64 -16.80
N VAL A 101 -10.33 2.01 -15.89
CA VAL A 101 -10.65 3.42 -15.61
C VAL A 101 -9.47 4.14 -14.94
N GLN A 102 -8.82 3.51 -13.96
CA GLN A 102 -7.63 4.08 -13.29
C GLN A 102 -6.49 4.30 -14.28
N GLU A 103 -6.18 3.31 -15.11
CA GLU A 103 -5.13 3.39 -16.13
C GLU A 103 -5.43 4.50 -17.14
N LEU A 104 -6.70 4.69 -17.52
CA LEU A 104 -7.11 5.80 -18.38
C LEU A 104 -6.86 7.16 -17.71
N ILE A 105 -7.21 7.30 -16.43
CA ILE A 105 -6.92 8.53 -15.66
C ILE A 105 -5.41 8.77 -15.62
N ILE A 106 -4.62 7.76 -15.24
CA ILE A 106 -3.15 7.84 -15.15
C ILE A 106 -2.54 8.21 -16.51
N SER A 107 -3.06 7.69 -17.62
CA SER A 107 -2.54 7.99 -18.97
C SER A 107 -2.73 9.44 -19.40
N LYS A 108 -3.70 10.14 -18.79
CA LYS A 108 -4.07 11.52 -19.12
C LYS A 108 -3.55 12.53 -18.11
N GLU A 109 -3.07 12.09 -16.96
CA GLU A 109 -2.73 12.93 -15.81
C GLU A 109 -1.27 12.68 -15.41
N GLU A 110 -0.53 13.75 -15.13
CA GLU A 110 0.86 13.64 -14.71
C GLU A 110 0.96 13.32 -13.20
N VAL A 111 2.05 12.64 -12.82
CA VAL A 111 2.43 12.51 -11.41
C VAL A 111 2.71 13.91 -10.88
N THR A 112 1.87 14.38 -9.96
CA THR A 112 2.03 15.70 -9.34
C THR A 112 2.58 15.54 -7.92
N PHE A 113 3.46 16.46 -7.55
CA PHE A 113 3.96 16.59 -6.19
C PHE A 113 3.05 17.55 -5.40
N ASP A 114 2.50 17.06 -4.29
CA ASP A 114 1.70 17.88 -3.36
C ASP A 114 2.56 18.29 -2.17
N GLU A 115 3.10 19.50 -2.23
CA GLU A 115 3.94 20.09 -1.19
C GLU A 115 3.23 20.17 0.17
N LYS A 116 1.90 20.39 0.18
CA LYS A 116 1.14 20.44 1.43
C LYS A 116 1.10 19.08 2.10
N SER A 117 0.72 18.04 1.34
CA SER A 117 0.68 16.66 1.84
C SER A 117 2.07 16.20 2.31
N TYR A 118 3.13 16.54 1.57
CA TYR A 118 4.50 16.26 1.97
C TYR A 118 4.86 16.90 3.32
N ASN A 119 4.58 18.18 3.49
CA ASN A 119 4.87 18.90 4.73
C ASN A 119 4.06 18.35 5.93
N GLU A 120 2.81 17.95 5.71
CA GLU A 120 2.00 17.29 6.74
C GLU A 120 2.64 15.95 7.18
N ASN A 121 3.08 15.13 6.22
CA ASN A 121 3.78 13.87 6.51
C ASN A 121 5.08 14.11 7.29
N LEU A 122 5.92 15.06 6.85
CA LEU A 122 7.17 15.39 7.53
C LEU A 122 6.93 15.86 8.97
N LYS A 123 5.88 16.65 9.20
CA LYS A 123 5.54 17.14 10.55
C LYS A 123 5.26 15.99 11.51
N VAL A 124 4.47 15.00 11.10
CA VAL A 124 4.14 13.85 11.96
C VAL A 124 5.34 12.91 12.11
N LEU A 125 6.12 12.72 11.04
CA LEU A 125 7.37 11.96 11.11
C LEU A 125 8.37 12.57 12.10
N LYS A 126 8.50 13.90 12.16
CA LYS A 126 9.39 14.57 13.14
C LYS A 126 9.08 14.18 14.58
N SER A 127 7.80 14.02 14.94
CA SER A 127 7.41 13.62 16.30
C SER A 127 7.44 12.11 16.55
N SER A 128 7.40 11.30 15.50
CA SER A 128 7.26 9.84 15.58
C SER A 128 8.49 9.09 15.07
N SER A 129 9.62 9.77 14.89
CA SER A 129 10.87 9.19 14.41
C SER A 129 12.05 9.39 15.35
N LEU A 130 13.03 8.50 15.22
CA LEU A 130 14.33 8.57 15.88
C LEU A 130 15.43 8.56 14.81
N GLY A 131 16.44 9.40 14.97
CA GLY A 131 17.60 9.47 14.06
C GLY A 131 17.42 10.39 12.87
N LEU A 132 16.25 11.01 12.70
CA LEU A 132 15.95 11.98 11.64
C LEU A 132 16.08 13.44 12.11
N GLU A 133 16.56 13.67 13.33
CA GLU A 133 16.66 15.01 13.92
C GLU A 133 17.58 15.92 13.08
N GLY A 134 17.10 17.10 12.70
CA GLY A 134 17.84 18.08 11.89
C GLY A 134 17.96 17.74 10.39
N LEU A 135 17.65 16.51 9.97
CA LEU A 135 17.58 16.14 8.54
C LEU A 135 16.27 16.59 7.91
N LEU A 136 15.17 16.55 8.68
CA LEU A 136 13.83 16.95 8.22
C LEU A 136 13.61 18.48 8.23
N ASP A 137 14.59 19.26 8.72
CA ASP A 137 14.56 20.73 8.69
C ASP A 137 15.24 21.31 7.44
N GLN A 138 15.95 20.48 6.68
CA GLN A 138 16.51 20.86 5.39
C GLN A 138 15.40 20.75 4.34
N SER A 139 15.11 21.82 3.61
CA SER A 139 14.20 21.73 2.46
C SER A 139 14.92 20.95 1.36
N ILE A 140 14.65 19.65 1.26
CA ILE A 140 15.14 18.82 0.17
C ILE A 140 14.01 18.63 -0.83
N ASP A 141 14.26 19.00 -2.08
CA ASP A 141 13.36 18.76 -3.20
C ASP A 141 13.31 17.26 -3.49
N PRO A 142 12.15 16.58 -3.38
CA PRO A 142 12.06 15.15 -3.66
C PRO A 142 12.57 14.74 -5.04
N GLN A 143 12.56 15.65 -6.02
CA GLN A 143 13.12 15.42 -7.36
C GLN A 143 14.62 15.07 -7.32
N THR A 144 15.38 15.57 -6.34
CA THR A 144 16.80 15.21 -6.21
C THR A 144 16.98 13.72 -5.94
N PHE A 145 16.04 13.08 -5.24
CA PHE A 145 16.09 11.65 -4.94
C PHE A 145 15.69 10.78 -6.13
N LEU A 146 14.88 11.30 -7.07
CA LEU A 146 14.51 10.61 -8.30
C LEU A 146 15.69 10.44 -9.28
N MET A 147 16.79 11.20 -9.10
CA MET A 147 17.99 11.06 -9.92
C MET A 147 18.93 9.93 -9.46
N GLU A 148 18.77 9.40 -8.25
CA GLU A 148 19.72 8.45 -7.62
C GLU A 148 19.41 6.96 -7.89
N GLY A 149 18.77 6.65 -9.01
CA GLY A 149 18.38 5.27 -9.35
C GLY A 149 17.06 4.82 -8.73
N TYR A 150 16.27 5.78 -8.24
CA TYR A 150 14.88 5.59 -7.82
C TYR A 150 13.94 6.17 -8.87
N ARG A 151 12.81 5.51 -9.11
CA ARG A 151 11.74 6.05 -9.96
C ARG A 151 10.40 5.81 -9.30
N VAL A 152 9.62 6.87 -9.14
CA VAL A 152 8.25 6.80 -8.65
C VAL A 152 7.30 6.82 -9.83
N GLU A 153 6.33 5.93 -9.82
CA GLU A 153 5.30 5.83 -10.86
C GLU A 153 4.00 5.28 -10.27
N PHE A 154 2.89 5.52 -10.97
CA PHE A 154 1.63 4.90 -10.63
C PHE A 154 1.65 3.40 -10.93
N SER A 155 1.05 2.61 -10.04
CA SER A 155 0.58 1.26 -10.35
C SER A 155 -0.78 1.31 -11.07
N SER A 156 -1.19 0.21 -11.68
CA SER A 156 -2.52 0.06 -12.28
C SER A 156 -3.67 0.31 -11.28
N SER A 157 -3.43 0.12 -9.97
CA SER A 157 -4.41 0.44 -8.93
C SER A 157 -4.57 1.94 -8.66
N GLY A 158 -3.66 2.79 -9.13
CA GLY A 158 -3.61 4.23 -8.85
C GLY A 158 -2.76 4.60 -7.63
N LEU A 159 -2.31 3.64 -6.83
CA LEU A 159 -1.31 3.87 -5.80
C LEU A 159 0.09 4.01 -6.41
N MET A 160 0.93 4.86 -5.81
CA MET A 160 2.32 5.03 -6.23
C MET A 160 3.17 3.81 -5.83
N THR A 161 4.09 3.40 -6.68
CA THR A 161 5.16 2.44 -6.39
C THR A 161 6.53 3.09 -6.59
N LEU A 162 7.56 2.43 -6.05
CA LEU A 162 8.96 2.84 -6.15
C LEU A 162 9.75 1.74 -6.83
N ALA A 163 10.30 2.03 -8.02
CA ALA A 163 11.35 1.24 -8.62
C ALA A 163 12.70 1.68 -8.05
N ALA A 164 13.59 0.72 -7.77
CA ALA A 164 14.96 0.99 -7.35
C ALA A 164 15.93 0.06 -8.07
N LYS A 165 17.21 0.46 -8.07
CA LYS A 165 18.30 -0.33 -8.62
C LYS A 165 19.39 -0.55 -7.57
N ASN A 166 19.78 -1.81 -7.40
CA ASN A 166 20.93 -2.18 -6.56
C ASN A 166 21.90 -3.05 -7.36
N GLY A 167 23.02 -2.46 -7.77
CA GLY A 167 23.96 -3.12 -8.69
C GLY A 167 23.35 -3.28 -10.09
N LYS A 168 23.20 -4.53 -10.55
CA LYS A 168 22.60 -4.85 -11.86
C LYS A 168 21.09 -5.11 -11.77
N ASP A 169 20.57 -5.35 -10.57
CA ASP A 169 19.19 -5.76 -10.36
C ASP A 169 18.30 -4.52 -10.22
N SER A 170 17.18 -4.54 -10.92
CA SER A 170 16.08 -3.57 -10.77
C SER A 170 14.89 -4.30 -10.15
N PHE A 171 14.23 -3.66 -9.20
CA PHE A 171 13.07 -4.23 -8.49
C PHE A 171 12.11 -3.11 -8.09
N TYR A 172 10.87 -3.50 -7.79
CA TYR A 172 9.88 -2.59 -7.23
C TYR A 172 9.70 -2.84 -5.74
N PHE A 173 9.42 -1.77 -5.00
CA PHE A 173 9.05 -1.85 -3.59
C PHE A 173 7.64 -2.36 -3.36
N HIS A 174 6.76 -2.19 -4.34
CA HIS A 174 5.40 -2.71 -4.36
C HIS A 174 5.08 -3.14 -5.78
N THR A 175 4.18 -4.09 -5.97
CA THR A 175 3.71 -4.48 -7.30
C THR A 175 3.26 -3.27 -8.11
N ASN A 176 3.49 -3.28 -9.42
CA ASN A 176 2.95 -2.27 -10.32
C ASN A 176 1.49 -2.55 -10.73
N GLY A 177 0.89 -3.64 -10.24
CA GLY A 177 -0.50 -4.02 -10.50
C GLY A 177 -1.44 -3.69 -9.34
N ARG A 178 -1.57 -4.62 -8.38
CA ARG A 178 -2.53 -4.57 -7.25
C ARG A 178 -1.84 -4.38 -5.90
N ILE A 179 -1.38 -3.15 -5.62
CA ILE A 179 -0.74 -2.79 -4.33
C ILE A 179 -1.65 -3.06 -3.12
N PRO A 180 -2.96 -2.73 -3.12
CA PRO A 180 -3.82 -3.03 -1.99
C PRO A 180 -3.86 -4.52 -1.63
N THR A 181 -4.01 -5.40 -2.64
CA THR A 181 -3.93 -6.86 -2.45
C THR A 181 -2.59 -7.27 -1.84
N GLU A 182 -1.47 -6.84 -2.41
CA GLU A 182 -0.13 -7.19 -1.91
C GLU A 182 0.04 -6.80 -0.44
N ALA A 183 -0.28 -5.54 -0.11
CA ALA A 183 -0.16 -5.01 1.24
C ALA A 183 -1.03 -5.78 2.24
N PHE A 184 -2.28 -6.06 1.87
CA PHE A 184 -3.21 -6.82 2.70
C PHE A 184 -2.72 -8.25 2.95
N MET A 185 -2.27 -8.94 1.89
CA MET A 185 -1.76 -10.30 1.98
C MET A 185 -0.52 -10.38 2.87
N LEU A 186 0.41 -9.43 2.73
CA LEU A 186 1.62 -9.37 3.54
C LEU A 186 1.30 -9.08 5.01
N ALA A 187 0.44 -8.09 5.27
CA ALA A 187 0.00 -7.75 6.62
C ALA A 187 -0.71 -8.92 7.30
N ARG A 188 -1.58 -9.65 6.59
CA ARG A 188 -2.24 -10.85 7.11
C ARG A 188 -1.27 -11.98 7.42
N TYR A 189 -0.26 -12.18 6.59
CA TYR A 189 0.78 -13.17 6.83
C TYR A 189 1.60 -12.84 8.08
N TRP A 190 1.86 -11.56 8.34
CA TRP A 190 2.58 -11.11 9.53
C TRP A 190 1.71 -11.04 10.79
N TYR A 191 0.41 -10.82 10.63
CA TYR A 191 -0.48 -10.59 11.75
C TYR A 191 -0.58 -11.80 12.68
N ASN A 192 -0.35 -11.54 13.97
CA ASN A 192 -0.59 -12.47 15.06
C ASN A 192 -1.15 -11.71 16.27
N LYS A 193 -2.29 -12.18 16.78
CA LYS A 193 -3.00 -11.56 17.92
C LYS A 193 -2.20 -11.55 19.23
N GLU A 194 -1.21 -12.44 19.38
CA GLU A 194 -0.38 -12.53 20.58
C GLU A 194 0.82 -11.57 20.54
N VAL A 195 1.12 -10.99 19.37
CA VAL A 195 2.24 -10.06 19.20
C VAL A 195 1.82 -8.69 19.67
N LYS A 196 2.48 -8.17 20.71
CA LYS A 196 2.26 -6.82 21.22
C LYS A 196 3.10 -5.78 20.51
N ARG A 197 4.22 -6.18 19.91
CA ARG A 197 5.09 -5.27 19.17
C ARG A 197 5.65 -5.91 17.90
N TYR A 198 5.43 -5.26 16.77
CA TYR A 198 6.04 -5.62 15.51
C TYR A 198 7.31 -4.80 15.29
N ILE A 199 8.40 -5.48 14.96
CA ILE A 199 9.66 -4.90 14.53
C ILE A 199 9.80 -5.16 13.03
N ILE A 200 9.67 -4.11 12.24
CA ILE A 200 9.63 -4.22 10.78
C ILE A 200 10.88 -3.57 10.21
N TYR A 201 11.62 -4.30 9.38
CA TYR A 201 12.62 -3.69 8.52
C TYR A 201 12.00 -3.34 7.17
N GLY A 202 12.13 -2.08 6.78
CA GLY A 202 11.65 -1.55 5.52
C GLY A 202 10.36 -0.76 5.65
N LEU A 203 10.45 0.55 5.41
CA LEU A 203 9.29 1.43 5.33
C LEU A 203 8.53 1.21 4.02
N GLY A 204 9.27 1.09 2.91
CA GLY A 204 8.69 1.18 1.58
C GLY A 204 7.87 2.45 1.47
N PHE A 205 6.59 2.32 1.09
CA PHE A 205 5.63 3.42 1.04
C PHE A 205 4.54 3.33 2.12
N GLY A 206 4.69 2.40 3.08
CA GLY A 206 3.81 2.29 4.24
C GLY A 206 2.57 1.43 4.06
N TYR A 207 2.24 0.93 2.86
CA TYR A 207 0.98 0.21 2.61
C TYR A 207 0.81 -1.03 3.50
N HIS A 208 1.84 -1.87 3.61
CA HIS A 208 1.83 -3.06 4.48
C HIS A 208 1.73 -2.71 5.97
N ILE A 209 2.26 -1.56 6.38
CA ILE A 209 2.14 -1.07 7.75
C ILE A 209 0.70 -0.62 8.02
N ASN A 210 0.09 0.10 7.09
CA ASN A 210 -1.30 0.57 7.21
C ASN A 210 -2.29 -0.61 7.32
N GLU A 211 -2.11 -1.63 6.50
CA GLU A 211 -2.91 -2.86 6.58
C GLU A 211 -2.67 -3.61 7.90
N LEU A 212 -1.43 -3.70 8.37
CA LEU A 212 -1.12 -4.34 9.65
C LEU A 212 -1.69 -3.57 10.85
N LEU A 213 -1.69 -2.23 10.80
CA LEU A 213 -2.33 -1.37 11.81
C LEU A 213 -3.85 -1.59 11.89
N SER A 214 -4.46 -1.90 10.76
CA SER A 214 -5.90 -2.15 10.64
C SER A 214 -6.26 -3.53 11.22
N LEU A 215 -5.38 -4.52 11.04
CA LEU A 215 -5.53 -5.86 11.61
C LEU A 215 -5.22 -5.91 13.12
N SER A 216 -4.18 -5.19 13.57
CA SER A 216 -3.81 -5.12 14.98
C SER A 216 -4.25 -3.82 15.63
N LYS A 217 -5.28 -3.90 16.48
CA LYS A 217 -5.85 -2.73 17.18
C LYS A 217 -4.99 -2.23 18.34
N HIS A 218 -4.06 -3.04 18.87
CA HIS A 218 -3.36 -2.74 20.12
C HIS A 218 -1.83 -2.88 20.05
N SER A 219 -1.28 -3.45 18.97
CA SER A 219 0.17 -3.61 18.88
C SER A 219 0.86 -2.29 18.54
N GLU A 220 2.06 -2.12 19.08
CA GLU A 220 3.03 -1.11 18.64
C GLU A 220 3.77 -1.63 17.39
N ILE A 221 4.11 -0.74 16.47
CA ILE A 221 4.91 -1.06 15.28
C ILE A 221 6.13 -0.15 15.27
N ILE A 222 7.32 -0.73 15.24
CA ILE A 222 8.59 -0.01 15.11
C ILE A 222 9.20 -0.39 13.78
N ILE A 223 9.34 0.59 12.90
CA ILE A 223 9.89 0.45 11.56
C ILE A 223 11.34 0.91 11.58
N TYR A 224 12.24 0.10 11.03
CA TYR A 224 13.62 0.46 10.79
C TYR A 224 13.83 0.64 9.29
N GLU A 225 14.39 1.78 8.90
CA GLU A 225 14.73 2.08 7.52
C GLU A 225 16.15 2.66 7.45
N GLU A 226 16.98 2.14 6.56
CA GLU A 226 18.37 2.61 6.43
C GLU A 226 18.52 3.68 5.34
N ASP A 227 17.57 3.70 4.40
CA ASP A 227 17.66 4.53 3.21
C ASP A 227 16.81 5.80 3.37
N LEU A 228 17.51 6.93 3.47
CA LEU A 228 16.88 8.24 3.63
C LEU A 228 16.03 8.61 2.41
N ASN A 229 16.40 8.14 1.21
CA ASN A 229 15.67 8.41 -0.02
C ASN A 229 14.28 7.75 0.03
N VAL A 230 14.20 6.53 0.55
CA VAL A 230 12.92 5.82 0.73
C VAL A 230 12.01 6.60 1.69
N ILE A 231 12.55 7.13 2.79
CA ILE A 231 11.79 7.92 3.77
C ILE A 231 11.23 9.19 3.14
N PHE A 232 12.05 9.94 2.40
CA PHE A 232 11.60 11.18 1.76
C PHE A 232 10.63 10.93 0.61
N LEU A 233 10.88 9.93 -0.23
CA LEU A 233 9.97 9.57 -1.33
C LEU A 233 8.62 9.07 -0.80
N ALA A 234 8.61 8.24 0.26
CA ALA A 234 7.37 7.85 0.91
C ALA A 234 6.61 9.07 1.46
N SER A 235 7.33 10.00 2.10
CA SER A 235 6.74 11.24 2.60
C SER A 235 6.16 12.10 1.48
N ALA A 236 6.78 12.12 0.30
CA ALA A 236 6.38 12.96 -0.83
C ALA A 236 5.18 12.40 -1.60
N PHE A 237 5.04 11.08 -1.67
CA PHE A 237 4.13 10.43 -2.61
C PHE A 237 3.04 9.57 -1.97
N THR A 238 3.02 9.40 -0.64
CA THR A 238 1.96 8.65 0.07
C THR A 238 1.43 9.35 1.32
N GLY A 239 0.30 8.86 1.85
CA GLY A 239 -0.31 9.38 3.09
C GLY A 239 0.30 8.77 4.35
N LEU A 240 1.55 9.11 4.68
CA LEU A 240 2.20 8.61 5.90
C LEU A 240 1.56 9.17 7.19
N LYS A 241 0.98 10.37 7.13
CA LYS A 241 0.28 11.00 8.24
C LYS A 241 -0.68 10.04 8.95
N ASP A 242 -1.55 9.37 8.20
CA ASP A 242 -2.58 8.47 8.76
C ASP A 242 -1.97 7.28 9.51
N ILE A 243 -0.76 6.84 9.12
CA ILE A 243 -0.02 5.76 9.77
C ILE A 243 0.55 6.24 11.12
N PHE A 244 1.23 7.39 11.12
CA PHE A 244 1.99 7.85 12.28
C PHE A 244 1.15 8.65 13.29
N GLU A 245 0.05 9.29 12.88
CA GLU A 245 -0.86 10.02 13.79
C GLU A 245 -1.56 9.09 14.79
N THR A 246 -1.61 7.78 14.51
CA THR A 246 -2.12 6.78 15.45
C THR A 246 -1.34 6.73 16.77
N GLY A 247 -0.09 7.22 16.79
CA GLY A 247 0.83 7.12 17.93
C GLY A 247 1.35 5.70 18.21
N ARG A 248 0.90 4.70 17.45
CA ARG A 248 1.31 3.30 17.59
C ARG A 248 2.48 2.91 16.70
N VAL A 249 2.82 3.77 15.74
CA VAL A 249 3.91 3.56 14.79
C VAL A 249 5.06 4.50 15.08
N LYS A 250 6.28 3.96 15.10
CA LYS A 250 7.52 4.71 15.19
C LYS A 250 8.45 4.34 14.05
N LEU A 251 9.16 5.33 13.52
CA LEU A 251 10.21 5.14 12.52
C LEU A 251 11.59 5.33 13.16
N VAL A 252 12.53 4.44 12.88
CA VAL A 252 13.93 4.58 13.27
C VAL A 252 14.75 4.63 12.00
N TYR A 253 15.32 5.80 11.71
CA TYR A 253 16.32 5.93 10.67
C TYR A 253 17.65 5.36 11.17
N ASP A 254 18.05 4.23 10.60
CA ASP A 254 19.20 3.46 11.07
C ASP A 254 20.15 3.12 9.90
N PRO A 255 20.89 4.12 9.37
CA PRO A 255 21.73 3.95 8.17
C PRO A 255 22.88 2.95 8.34
N LYS A 256 23.13 2.49 9.57
CA LYS A 256 24.18 1.51 9.90
C LYS A 256 23.59 0.21 10.47
N LEU A 257 22.27 0.09 10.55
CA LEU A 257 21.53 -1.04 11.11
C LEU A 257 21.94 -1.41 12.55
N LYS A 258 22.46 -0.45 13.31
CA LYS A 258 22.98 -0.69 14.67
C LYS A 258 21.84 -0.82 15.67
N GLU A 259 20.85 0.05 15.57
CA GLU A 259 19.68 0.03 16.45
C GLU A 259 18.82 -1.21 16.17
N LEU A 260 18.66 -1.58 14.90
CA LEU A 260 17.99 -2.82 14.52
C LEU A 260 18.72 -4.06 15.03
N MET A 261 20.04 -4.13 14.87
CA MET A 261 20.84 -5.25 15.40
C MET A 261 20.70 -5.38 16.92
N ASN A 262 20.82 -4.27 17.65
CA ASN A 262 20.62 -4.24 19.10
C ASN A 262 19.21 -4.70 19.48
N ARG A 263 18.22 -4.34 18.67
CA ARG A 263 16.83 -4.68 18.89
C ARG A 263 16.54 -6.17 18.69
N ILE A 264 17.11 -6.77 17.66
CA ILE A 264 17.01 -8.21 17.36
C ILE A 264 17.60 -9.04 18.50
N ILE A 265 18.78 -8.64 19.03
CA ILE A 265 19.43 -9.35 20.14
C ILE A 265 18.55 -9.34 21.41
N LYS A 266 17.74 -8.29 21.59
CA LYS A 266 16.89 -8.09 22.77
C LYS A 266 15.42 -8.43 22.51
N LEU A 267 15.13 -9.22 21.48
CA LEU A 267 13.75 -9.56 21.10
C LEU A 267 13.05 -10.32 22.23
N GLN A 268 11.87 -9.85 22.63
CA GLN A 268 11.05 -10.47 23.66
C GLN A 268 10.06 -11.47 23.03
N LYS A 269 9.43 -12.32 23.86
CA LYS A 269 8.54 -13.40 23.39
C LYS A 269 7.25 -12.89 22.75
N ASP A 270 6.77 -11.72 23.15
CA ASP A 270 5.55 -11.09 22.61
C ASP A 270 5.86 -10.10 21.48
N GLU A 271 7.02 -10.24 20.86
CA GLU A 271 7.50 -9.39 19.78
C GLU A 271 7.83 -10.24 18.55
N ALA A 272 7.52 -9.70 17.37
CA ALA A 272 7.81 -10.38 16.11
C ALA A 272 8.64 -9.47 15.21
N ILE A 273 9.64 -10.05 14.56
CA ILE A 273 10.43 -9.39 13.53
C ILE A 273 9.98 -9.83 12.14
N TYR A 274 9.77 -8.85 11.26
CA TYR A 274 9.47 -9.07 9.86
C TYR A 274 10.33 -8.17 8.97
N VAL A 275 10.62 -8.66 7.78
CA VAL A 275 11.44 -7.96 6.79
C VAL A 275 10.63 -7.78 5.52
N HIS A 276 10.39 -6.53 5.14
CA HIS A 276 9.82 -6.20 3.85
C HIS A 276 10.83 -6.53 2.76
N TYR A 277 10.51 -7.49 1.89
CA TYR A 277 11.50 -8.07 0.98
C TYR A 277 12.14 -7.04 0.03
N PRO A 278 11.38 -6.19 -0.66
CA PRO A 278 12.00 -5.18 -1.52
C PRO A 278 12.95 -4.24 -0.78
N SER A 279 12.62 -3.87 0.46
CA SER A 279 13.53 -3.09 1.31
C SER A 279 14.82 -3.86 1.62
N TYR A 280 14.74 -5.17 1.85
CA TYR A 280 15.92 -6.03 1.98
C TYR A 280 16.76 -6.07 0.70
N GLN A 281 16.12 -6.12 -0.49
CA GLN A 281 16.84 -6.06 -1.76
C GLN A 281 17.61 -4.75 -1.92
N ASN A 282 17.06 -3.66 -1.37
CA ASN A 282 17.67 -2.33 -1.38
C ASN A 282 18.91 -2.20 -0.48
N ILE A 283 19.14 -3.13 0.46
CA ILE A 283 20.33 -3.08 1.32
C ILE A 283 21.61 -3.16 0.45
N ARG A 284 22.44 -2.13 0.53
CA ARG A 284 23.70 -2.04 -0.25
C ARG A 284 24.88 -2.64 0.50
N ASN A 285 24.77 -2.71 1.82
CA ASN A 285 25.80 -3.18 2.75
C ASN A 285 25.71 -4.70 2.98
N LYS A 286 26.83 -5.43 2.78
CA LYS A 286 26.90 -6.90 3.00
C LYS A 286 26.53 -7.33 4.42
N LYS A 287 27.01 -6.62 5.46
CA LYS A 287 26.70 -6.93 6.86
C LYS A 287 25.21 -6.80 7.15
N GLY A 288 24.56 -5.78 6.56
CA GLY A 288 23.13 -5.57 6.67
C GLY A 288 22.32 -6.68 6.03
N ARG A 289 22.72 -7.11 4.83
CA ARG A 289 22.10 -8.26 4.17
C ARG A 289 22.24 -9.53 5.02
N GLU A 290 23.43 -9.84 5.51
CA GLU A 290 23.61 -11.04 6.35
C GLU A 290 22.82 -10.98 7.66
N LEU A 291 22.70 -9.80 8.28
CA LEU A 291 21.89 -9.61 9.50
C LEU A 291 20.42 -10.00 9.28
N LEU A 292 19.85 -9.62 8.14
CA LEU A 292 18.42 -9.76 7.87
C LEU A 292 18.06 -10.98 7.01
N LYS A 293 19.07 -11.66 6.44
CA LYS A 293 18.89 -12.80 5.54
C LYS A 293 18.03 -13.90 6.12
N ASN A 294 18.10 -14.16 7.43
CA ASN A 294 17.33 -15.23 8.08
C ASN A 294 15.91 -14.80 8.51
N HIS A 295 15.57 -13.52 8.34
CA HIS A 295 14.30 -12.94 8.75
C HIS A 295 13.35 -12.65 7.58
N VAL A 296 13.79 -12.94 6.36
CA VAL A 296 12.97 -12.79 5.16
C VAL A 296 12.12 -14.04 4.91
N SER A 297 10.91 -13.88 4.36
CA SER A 297 9.91 -14.96 4.34
C SER A 297 10.34 -16.24 3.59
N TRP A 298 11.22 -16.17 2.58
CA TRP A 298 11.67 -17.36 1.83
C TRP A 298 12.92 -18.04 2.42
N SER A 299 13.64 -17.42 3.37
CA SER A 299 14.85 -18.03 3.95
C SER A 299 14.55 -19.14 4.95
N LYS A 300 13.28 -19.37 5.27
CA LYS A 300 12.83 -20.50 6.11
C LYS A 300 12.66 -21.80 5.30
N SER A 301 13.19 -21.85 4.08
CA SER A 301 13.04 -22.98 3.15
C SER A 301 14.26 -23.92 3.11
N ASP A 302 15.19 -23.79 4.06
CA ASP A 302 16.36 -24.68 4.22
C ASP A 302 16.25 -25.54 5.49
#